data_AF-A0A1Y4CZU0-F1
#
_entry.id   AF-A0A1Y4CZU0-F1
#
_cell.length_a   1.000
_cell.length_b   1.000
_cell.length_c   1.000
_cell.angle_alpha   90.00
_cell.angle_beta   90.00
_cell.angle_gamma   90.00
#
_symmetry.space_group_name_H-M   'P 1'
#
loop_
_entity.id
_entity.type
_entity.pdbx_description
1 polymer ?
#
loop_
_entity_poly.entity_id
_entity_poly.type
_entity_poly.pdbx_seq_one_letter_code
_entity_poly.pdbx_strand_id
1 'polypeptide(L)'
;MHNTILSSLMLLLLPITASAQFYTITKDSDLMPDSGKETMQTAAKEDDTISNIVQSVRNDTLHINTPIKEKNKGKGQKGNKRTSLKSELPELTIPNLYAEIIQNRIQYPKIVLAQAILETGWFTSPVCRNKHNLFGLTNPRTGKYFEFGHWTESVRAYYTKVQYKFKGGDYLLWLKNIGYAEDPRYVRSLSRILEQYL
;
A
#
# COMPACT_ATOMS: atom_id res chain seq x y z
N MET A 1 -23.33 -2.24 -68.37
CA MET A 1 -24.44 -1.35 -67.99
C MET A 1 -24.14 -0.82 -66.60
N HIS A 2 -23.52 0.36 -66.53
CA HIS A 2 -23.28 1.07 -65.28
C HIS A 2 -24.43 2.04 -65.06
N ASN A 3 -24.91 2.16 -63.82
CA ASN A 3 -25.48 3.42 -63.32
C ASN A 3 -25.35 3.48 -61.80
N THR A 4 -24.65 4.53 -61.38
CA THR A 4 -24.44 5.08 -60.04
C THR A 4 -25.63 5.93 -59.60
N ILE A 5 -26.09 5.78 -58.36
CA ILE A 5 -26.81 6.85 -57.64
C ILE A 5 -26.18 7.03 -56.26
N LEU A 6 -25.55 8.20 -56.16
CA LEU A 6 -25.01 8.86 -54.99
C LEU A 6 -26.17 9.33 -54.10
N SER A 7 -26.19 8.94 -52.83
CA SER A 7 -26.97 9.64 -51.80
C SER A 7 -26.03 10.01 -50.66
N SER A 8 -25.60 11.26 -50.71
CA SER A 8 -24.96 11.98 -49.61
C SER A 8 -26.05 12.43 -48.65
N LEU A 9 -25.96 12.01 -47.39
CA LEU A 9 -26.63 12.70 -46.28
C LEU A 9 -25.63 12.94 -45.16
N MET A 10 -25.01 14.11 -45.22
CA MET A 10 -24.35 14.78 -44.11
C MET A 10 -25.42 15.24 -43.11
N LEU A 11 -25.30 14.90 -41.82
CA LEU A 11 -25.75 15.78 -40.73
C LEU A 11 -25.10 15.49 -39.36
N LEU A 12 -24.23 16.42 -38.98
CA LEU A 12 -23.81 16.93 -37.65
C LEU A 12 -23.51 15.98 -36.47
N LEU A 13 -22.23 15.99 -36.07
CA LEU A 13 -21.80 15.88 -34.67
C LEU A 13 -22.20 17.13 -33.88
N LEU A 14 -22.79 16.94 -32.70
CA LEU A 14 -22.70 17.87 -31.57
C LEU A 14 -22.45 17.08 -30.28
N PRO A 15 -21.61 17.60 -29.36
CA PRO A 15 -21.29 16.95 -28.09
C PRO A 15 -22.48 17.04 -27.14
N ILE A 16 -22.84 15.92 -26.50
CA ILE A 16 -23.72 15.94 -25.33
C ILE A 16 -22.88 16.43 -24.14
N THR A 17 -22.84 17.74 -23.93
CA THR A 17 -22.40 18.29 -22.65
C THR A 17 -23.57 18.24 -21.69
N ALA A 18 -23.60 17.25 -20.81
CA ALA A 18 -24.46 17.27 -19.64
C ALA A 18 -23.94 18.37 -18.69
N SER A 19 -24.61 19.52 -18.63
CA SER A 19 -24.42 20.47 -17.52
C SER A 19 -25.36 20.07 -16.39
N ALA A 20 -24.81 19.68 -15.24
CA ALA A 20 -25.61 19.59 -14.03
C ALA A 20 -25.97 21.00 -13.57
N GLN A 21 -27.27 21.32 -13.54
CA GLN A 21 -27.79 22.56 -12.96
C GLN A 21 -27.96 22.35 -11.45
N PHE A 22 -27.13 23.01 -10.64
CA PHE A 22 -27.38 23.15 -9.22
C PHE A 22 -28.43 24.24 -9.00
N TYR A 23 -29.53 23.89 -8.33
CA TYR A 23 -30.46 24.88 -7.79
C TYR A 23 -29.92 25.36 -6.44
N THR A 24 -29.28 26.53 -6.43
CA THR A 24 -28.96 27.24 -5.18
C THR A 24 -30.11 28.18 -4.86
N ILE A 25 -30.81 27.90 -3.76
CA ILE A 25 -31.71 28.88 -3.13
C ILE A 25 -30.81 29.97 -2.55
N THR A 26 -30.94 31.19 -3.09
CA THR A 26 -30.35 32.40 -2.52
C THR A 26 -31.04 32.71 -1.19
N LYS A 27 -30.25 32.71 -0.12
CA LYS A 27 -30.50 33.60 1.01
C LYS A 27 -29.23 34.40 1.21
N ASP A 28 -29.34 35.69 0.86
CA ASP A 28 -28.24 36.65 0.88
C ASP A 28 -27.57 36.68 2.26
N SER A 29 -26.27 36.46 2.25
CA SER A 29 -25.34 36.84 3.31
C SER A 29 -24.00 37.01 2.62
N ASP A 30 -23.61 38.28 2.45
CA ASP A 30 -22.38 38.72 1.81
C ASP A 30 -21.18 37.85 2.18
N LEU A 31 -20.51 37.21 1.21
CA LEU A 31 -19.05 37.02 1.16
C LEU A 31 -18.61 36.59 -0.26
N MET A 32 -17.56 37.26 -0.74
CA MET A 32 -16.88 37.10 -2.05
C MET A 32 -16.37 35.67 -2.34
N PRO A 33 -16.07 35.32 -3.62
CA PRO A 33 -15.76 33.96 -4.04
C PRO A 33 -14.31 33.58 -3.71
N ASP A 34 -14.11 32.47 -3.01
CA ASP A 34 -12.80 31.86 -2.75
C ASP A 34 -12.82 30.36 -3.09
N SER A 35 -13.03 30.04 -4.37
CA SER A 35 -13.14 28.65 -4.84
C SER A 35 -11.77 27.96 -5.05
N GLY A 36 -10.77 28.27 -4.22
CA GLY A 36 -9.45 27.63 -4.27
C GLY A 36 -8.87 27.23 -2.90
N LYS A 37 -9.37 27.79 -1.79
CA LYS A 37 -8.75 27.59 -0.47
C LYS A 37 -9.33 26.44 0.35
N GLU A 38 -10.59 26.04 0.16
CA GLU A 38 -11.16 24.90 0.91
C GLU A 38 -10.49 23.56 0.56
N THR A 39 -10.20 23.31 -0.72
CA THR A 39 -9.53 22.08 -1.14
C THR A 39 -8.08 22.04 -0.67
N MET A 40 -7.37 23.18 -0.71
CA MET A 40 -5.99 23.30 -0.21
C MET A 40 -5.91 23.14 1.31
N GLN A 41 -6.82 23.75 2.08
CA GLN A 41 -6.83 23.62 3.54
C GLN A 41 -7.20 22.21 4.00
N THR A 42 -8.12 21.54 3.30
CA THR A 42 -8.50 20.16 3.62
C THR A 42 -7.35 19.20 3.31
N ALA A 43 -6.69 19.34 2.16
CA ALA A 43 -5.53 18.54 1.81
C ALA A 43 -4.33 18.76 2.76
N ALA A 44 -4.05 20.02 3.12
CA ALA A 44 -2.97 20.34 4.07
C ALA A 44 -3.21 19.71 5.45
N LYS A 45 -4.44 19.81 5.97
CA LYS A 45 -4.82 19.19 7.27
C LYS A 45 -4.71 17.66 7.23
N GLU A 46 -5.06 17.03 6.11
CA GLU A 46 -4.91 15.58 5.94
C GLU A 46 -3.44 15.16 5.92
N ASP A 47 -2.59 15.88 5.18
CA ASP A 47 -1.16 15.57 5.11
C ASP A 47 -0.46 15.80 6.46
N ASP A 48 -0.82 16.86 7.21
CA ASP A 48 -0.33 17.11 8.58
C ASP A 48 -0.71 15.96 9.54
N THR A 49 -1.95 15.48 9.43
CA THR A 49 -2.45 14.34 10.24
C THR A 49 -1.66 13.07 9.93
N ILE A 50 -1.41 12.80 8.65
CA ILE A 50 -0.61 11.65 8.18
C ILE A 50 0.81 11.73 8.75
N SER A 51 1.42 12.90 8.74
CA SER A 51 2.78 13.08 9.28
C SER A 51 2.88 12.87 10.78
N ASN A 52 1.88 13.27 11.55
CA ASN A 52 1.84 12.99 12.99
C ASN A 52 1.79 11.48 13.29
N ILE A 53 1.02 10.72 12.51
CA ILE A 53 0.93 9.25 12.64
C ILE A 53 2.29 8.60 12.37
N VAL A 54 2.99 9.02 11.31
CA VAL A 54 4.32 8.48 11.00
C VAL A 54 5.33 8.76 12.11
N GLN A 55 5.29 9.96 12.71
CA GLN A 55 6.16 10.29 13.83
C GLN A 55 5.85 9.45 15.07
N SER A 56 4.58 9.26 15.40
CA SER A 56 4.15 8.39 16.51
C SER A 56 4.65 6.95 16.32
N VAL A 57 4.41 6.37 15.14
CA VAL A 57 4.81 5.00 14.79
C VAL A 57 6.33 4.81 14.81
N ARG A 58 7.11 5.82 14.43
CA ARG A 58 8.58 5.76 14.44
C ARG A 58 9.15 5.59 15.85
N ASN A 59 8.50 6.20 16.84
CA ASN A 59 8.97 6.22 18.22
C ASN A 59 8.53 4.97 19.00
N ASP A 60 7.55 4.24 18.46
CA ASP A 60 6.87 3.17 19.17
C ASP A 60 7.42 1.81 18.76
N THR A 61 7.95 1.03 19.71
CA THR A 61 8.45 -0.32 19.45
C THR A 61 7.36 -1.32 19.81
N LEU A 62 6.87 -2.10 18.85
CA LEU A 62 5.97 -3.23 19.15
C LEU A 62 6.70 -4.21 20.07
N HIS A 63 6.30 -4.26 21.33
CA HIS A 63 6.76 -5.27 22.29
C HIS A 63 6.14 -6.62 21.93
N ILE A 64 6.77 -7.33 21.00
CA ILE A 64 6.39 -8.70 20.69
C ILE A 64 7.06 -9.62 21.70
N ASN A 65 6.26 -10.21 22.60
CA ASN A 65 6.68 -11.32 23.45
C ASN A 65 6.83 -12.58 22.58
N THR A 66 7.91 -12.68 21.83
CA THR A 66 8.28 -13.91 21.12
C THR A 66 9.74 -14.20 21.45
N PRO A 67 10.12 -15.45 21.75
CA PRO A 67 11.50 -15.79 21.98
C PRO A 67 12.26 -15.61 20.66
N ILE A 68 12.86 -14.44 20.49
CA ILE A 68 13.86 -14.20 19.45
C ILE A 68 15.00 -15.16 19.77
N LYS A 69 15.06 -16.29 19.06
CA LYS A 69 16.25 -17.12 19.04
C LYS A 69 17.33 -16.30 18.34
N GLU A 70 18.05 -15.49 19.12
CA GLU A 70 19.25 -14.81 18.67
C GLU A 70 20.20 -15.85 18.08
N LYS A 71 20.41 -15.80 16.77
CA LYS A 71 21.50 -16.53 16.13
C LYS A 71 22.80 -15.82 16.49
N ASN A 72 23.34 -16.15 17.66
CA ASN A 72 24.66 -15.73 18.09
C ASN A 72 25.71 -16.12 17.04
N LYS A 73 26.27 -15.12 16.36
CA LYS A 73 27.50 -15.26 15.57
C LYS A 73 28.70 -15.33 16.53
N GLY A 74 28.92 -16.51 17.10
CA GLY A 74 30.14 -16.85 17.82
C GLY A 74 31.26 -17.23 16.83
N LYS A 75 32.37 -16.51 16.92
CA LYS A 75 33.60 -16.70 16.14
C LYS A 75 34.37 -17.93 16.66
N GLY A 76 34.58 -18.92 15.80
CA GLY A 76 35.63 -19.95 15.90
C GLY A 76 35.42 -21.10 16.88
N GLN A 77 35.22 -22.32 16.36
CA GLN A 77 36.19 -23.42 16.44
C GLN A 77 35.57 -24.75 15.93
N LYS A 78 36.47 -25.60 15.47
CA LYS A 78 36.37 -26.83 14.69
C LYS A 78 35.61 -27.94 15.42
N GLY A 79 34.69 -28.65 14.73
CA GLY A 79 34.08 -29.87 15.27
C GLY A 79 32.84 -30.35 14.52
N ASN A 80 32.88 -31.57 13.99
CA ASN A 80 31.89 -32.20 13.13
C ASN A 80 30.51 -32.39 13.76
N LYS A 81 29.44 -31.87 13.13
CA LYS A 81 28.15 -32.57 12.91
C LYS A 81 27.27 -31.72 11.99
N ARG A 82 27.22 -32.04 10.69
CA ARG A 82 26.20 -31.51 9.78
C ARG A 82 24.87 -32.20 10.11
N THR A 83 24.22 -31.79 11.19
CA THR A 83 22.79 -31.98 11.33
C THR A 83 22.15 -30.89 10.50
N SER A 84 21.65 -31.23 9.31
CA SER A 84 20.79 -30.33 8.55
C SER A 84 19.53 -30.08 9.37
N LEU A 85 19.54 -29.03 10.19
CA LEU A 85 18.34 -28.46 10.76
C LEU A 85 17.49 -28.05 9.56
N LYS A 86 16.53 -28.89 9.21
CA LYS A 86 15.44 -28.56 8.30
C LYS A 86 14.72 -27.41 8.98
N SER A 87 15.09 -26.18 8.63
CA SER A 87 14.44 -24.99 9.19
C SER A 87 13.03 -25.01 8.66
N GLU A 88 12.08 -25.43 9.49
CA GLU A 88 10.67 -25.31 9.18
C GLU A 88 10.38 -23.84 8.88
N LEU A 89 9.72 -23.59 7.75
CA LEU A 89 9.32 -22.24 7.38
C LEU A 89 8.26 -21.75 8.37
N PRO A 90 8.32 -20.48 8.82
CA PRO A 90 7.40 -19.98 9.82
C PRO A 90 5.97 -19.89 9.27
N GLU A 91 4.98 -20.20 10.10
CA GLU A 91 3.57 -19.99 9.77
C GLU A 91 3.26 -18.50 9.60
N LEU A 92 2.30 -18.17 8.72
CA LEU A 92 1.84 -16.80 8.53
C LEU A 92 0.99 -16.35 9.73
N THR A 93 1.62 -15.62 10.63
CA THR A 93 0.98 -14.97 11.79
C THR A 93 1.49 -13.53 11.90
N ILE A 94 0.77 -12.65 12.61
CA ILE A 94 1.20 -11.25 12.81
C ILE A 94 2.61 -11.19 13.44
N PRO A 95 2.94 -11.93 14.52
CA PRO A 95 4.29 -11.90 15.10
C PRO A 95 5.37 -12.39 14.14
N ASN A 96 5.13 -13.48 13.41
CA ASN A 96 6.10 -14.02 12.46
C ASN A 96 6.33 -13.07 11.29
N LEU A 97 5.27 -12.45 10.77
CA LEU A 97 5.36 -11.46 9.69
C LEU A 97 6.17 -10.24 10.15
N TYR A 98 5.88 -9.70 11.32
CA TYR A 98 6.63 -8.56 11.85
C TYR A 98 8.11 -8.90 12.05
N ALA A 99 8.41 -10.09 12.59
CA ALA A 99 9.78 -10.56 12.73
C ALA A 99 10.50 -10.68 11.38
N GLU A 100 9.84 -11.21 10.36
CA GLU A 100 10.40 -11.34 9.01
C GLU A 100 10.65 -9.96 8.35
N ILE A 101 9.75 -8.99 8.56
CA ILE A 101 9.91 -7.61 8.08
C ILE A 101 11.17 -6.98 8.68
N ILE A 102 11.35 -7.10 10.01
CA ILE A 102 12.55 -6.61 10.71
C ILE A 102 13.80 -7.33 10.22
N GLN A 103 13.75 -8.66 10.08
CA GLN A 103 14.87 -9.48 9.64
C GLN A 103 15.36 -9.07 8.23
N ASN A 104 14.45 -8.67 7.35
CA ASN A 104 14.77 -8.15 6.01
C ASN A 104 15.15 -6.66 6.00
N ARG A 105 15.27 -6.02 7.18
CA ARG A 105 15.64 -4.60 7.35
C ARG A 105 14.74 -3.65 6.57
N ILE A 106 13.46 -4.00 6.49
CA ILE A 106 12.44 -3.16 5.88
C ILE A 106 12.17 -1.96 6.80
N GLN A 107 12.20 -0.75 6.22
CA GLN A 107 11.93 0.49 6.95
C GLN A 107 10.45 0.58 7.33
N TYR A 108 10.15 1.28 8.43
CA TYR A 108 8.78 1.46 8.95
C TYR A 108 8.00 0.14 9.11
N PRO A 109 8.53 -0.82 9.90
CA PRO A 109 8.00 -2.17 9.96
C PRO A 109 6.53 -2.25 10.39
N LYS A 110 6.08 -1.38 11.30
CA LYS A 110 4.65 -1.30 11.66
C LYS A 110 3.76 -0.89 10.50
N ILE A 111 4.19 0.09 9.69
CA ILE A 111 3.45 0.54 8.52
C ILE A 111 3.38 -0.59 7.49
N VAL A 112 4.51 -1.27 7.23
CA VAL A 112 4.54 -2.39 6.28
C VAL A 112 3.69 -3.59 6.78
N LEU A 113 3.67 -3.84 8.09
CA LEU A 113 2.77 -4.82 8.70
C LEU A 113 1.30 -4.43 8.47
N ALA A 114 0.94 -3.17 8.71
CA ALA A 114 -0.39 -2.65 8.46
C ALA A 114 -0.80 -2.79 6.98
N GLN A 115 0.14 -2.57 6.05
CA GLN A 115 -0.10 -2.77 4.62
C GLN A 115 -0.45 -4.23 4.36
N ALA A 116 0.34 -5.17 4.85
CA ALA A 116 0.03 -6.60 4.67
C ALA A 116 -1.33 -6.98 5.26
N ILE A 117 -1.71 -6.47 6.43
CA ILE A 117 -3.04 -6.72 7.01
C ILE A 117 -4.14 -6.17 6.12
N LEU A 118 -3.98 -4.95 5.60
CA LEU A 118 -4.94 -4.29 4.73
C LEU A 118 -5.08 -5.01 3.37
N GLU A 119 -3.97 -5.26 2.67
CA GLU A 119 -3.94 -5.89 1.34
C GLU A 119 -4.53 -7.29 1.35
N THR A 120 -4.34 -8.01 2.46
CA THR A 120 -4.77 -9.40 2.56
C THR A 120 -6.15 -9.57 3.17
N GLY A 121 -6.75 -8.50 3.71
CA GLY A 121 -7.95 -8.59 4.54
C GLY A 121 -7.74 -9.58 5.68
N TRP A 122 -6.78 -9.29 6.57
CA TRP A 122 -6.42 -10.16 7.70
C TRP A 122 -6.02 -11.59 7.28
N PHE A 123 -5.15 -11.70 6.26
CA PHE A 123 -4.62 -12.95 5.71
C PHE A 123 -5.63 -13.89 5.06
N THR A 124 -6.86 -13.43 4.80
CA THR A 124 -7.93 -14.27 4.24
C THR A 124 -7.99 -14.26 2.72
N SER A 125 -7.39 -13.27 2.06
CA SER A 125 -7.55 -13.09 0.61
C SER A 125 -7.00 -14.28 -0.19
N PRO A 126 -7.61 -14.63 -1.33
CA PRO A 126 -7.09 -15.71 -2.18
C PRO A 126 -5.67 -15.44 -2.71
N VAL A 127 -5.34 -14.17 -2.99
CA VAL A 127 -3.99 -13.77 -3.42
C VAL A 127 -2.97 -14.02 -2.30
N CYS A 128 -3.33 -13.74 -1.06
CA CYS A 128 -2.51 -14.08 0.10
C CYS A 128 -2.33 -15.60 0.24
N ARG A 129 -3.44 -16.35 0.30
CA ARG A 129 -3.41 -17.78 0.63
C ARG A 129 -2.86 -18.68 -0.47
N ASN A 130 -3.18 -18.39 -1.72
CA ASN A 130 -2.85 -19.29 -2.85
C ASN A 130 -1.58 -18.87 -3.57
N LYS A 131 -1.25 -17.57 -3.58
CA LYS A 131 -0.06 -17.03 -4.26
C LYS A 131 1.03 -16.60 -3.27
N HIS A 132 0.77 -16.70 -1.97
CA HIS A 132 1.67 -16.27 -0.90
C HIS A 132 2.12 -14.80 -1.04
N ASN A 133 1.24 -13.95 -1.58
CA ASN A 133 1.54 -12.56 -1.89
C ASN A 133 0.82 -11.62 -0.92
N LEU A 134 1.56 -11.17 0.10
CA LEU A 134 1.02 -10.35 1.19
C LEU A 134 0.79 -8.88 0.82
N PHE A 135 1.42 -8.40 -0.26
CA PHE A 135 1.46 -6.97 -0.59
C PHE A 135 0.78 -6.63 -1.91
N GLY A 136 -0.01 -7.56 -2.46
CA GLY A 136 -0.68 -7.35 -3.75
C GLY A 136 0.27 -7.09 -4.92
N LEU A 137 1.52 -7.58 -4.85
CA LEU A 137 2.55 -7.22 -5.83
C LEU A 137 2.17 -7.75 -7.22
N THR A 138 2.11 -6.85 -8.21
CA THR A 138 1.81 -7.19 -9.60
C THR A 138 3.03 -6.98 -10.51
N ASN A 139 3.09 -7.73 -11.59
CA ASN A 139 4.05 -7.49 -12.66
C ASN A 139 3.55 -6.31 -13.51
N PRO A 140 4.27 -5.19 -13.59
CA PRO A 140 3.81 -4.00 -14.29
C PRO A 140 3.66 -4.19 -15.80
N ARG A 141 4.34 -5.19 -16.39
CA ARG A 141 4.22 -5.49 -17.83
C ARG A 141 2.98 -6.31 -18.16
N THR A 142 2.53 -7.17 -17.25
CA THR A 142 1.46 -8.14 -17.51
C THR A 142 0.20 -7.90 -16.69
N GLY A 143 0.27 -7.05 -15.65
CA GLY A 143 -0.80 -6.82 -14.68
C GLY A 143 -1.06 -8.00 -13.73
N LYS A 144 -0.37 -9.15 -13.91
CA LYS A 144 -0.62 -10.35 -13.12
C LYS A 144 0.05 -10.27 -11.74
N TYR A 145 -0.62 -10.78 -10.72
CA TYR A 145 -0.02 -10.97 -9.40
C TYR A 145 1.20 -11.88 -9.47
N PHE A 146 2.26 -11.51 -8.76
CA PHE A 146 3.35 -12.42 -8.45
C PHE A 146 2.85 -13.58 -7.59
N GLU A 147 3.46 -14.75 -7.80
CA GLU A 147 3.26 -15.95 -7.00
C GLU A 147 4.60 -16.33 -6.37
N PHE A 148 4.55 -16.68 -5.09
CA PHE A 148 5.71 -17.01 -4.29
C PHE A 148 5.58 -18.43 -3.73
N GLY A 149 6.72 -19.07 -3.45
CA GLY A 149 6.71 -20.40 -2.83
C GLY A 149 6.24 -20.36 -1.38
N HIS A 150 6.55 -19.28 -0.69
CA HIS A 150 6.19 -19.04 0.71
C HIS A 150 6.01 -17.54 0.99
N TRP A 151 5.20 -17.18 1.98
CA TRP A 151 4.85 -15.77 2.24
C TRP A 151 6.07 -14.90 2.60
N THR A 152 7.10 -15.49 3.19
CA THR A 152 8.37 -14.81 3.51
C THR A 152 9.07 -14.26 2.27
N GLU A 153 8.92 -14.92 1.12
CA GLU A 153 9.47 -14.43 -0.15
C GLU A 153 8.77 -13.16 -0.61
N SER A 154 7.48 -12.99 -0.34
CA SER A 154 6.76 -11.75 -0.65
C SER A 154 7.24 -10.58 0.21
N VAL A 155 7.66 -10.82 1.45
CA VAL A 155 8.32 -9.82 2.32
C VAL A 155 9.64 -9.37 1.72
N ARG A 156 10.50 -10.31 1.30
CA ARG A 156 11.73 -9.98 0.59
C ARG A 156 11.45 -9.26 -0.73
N ALA A 157 10.41 -9.66 -1.46
CA ALA A 157 10.01 -9.03 -2.71
C ALA A 157 9.54 -7.58 -2.49
N TYR A 158 8.84 -7.28 -1.39
CA TYR A 158 8.43 -5.92 -1.05
C TYR A 158 9.63 -4.97 -1.00
N TYR A 159 10.73 -5.37 -0.34
CA TYR A 159 11.95 -4.57 -0.30
C TYR A 159 12.47 -4.25 -1.71
N THR A 160 12.62 -5.28 -2.54
CA THR A 160 13.23 -5.16 -3.88
C THR A 160 12.32 -4.56 -4.95
N LYS A 161 11.00 -4.55 -4.75
CA LYS A 161 10.02 -4.08 -5.75
C LYS A 161 9.33 -2.77 -5.36
N VAL A 162 9.21 -2.49 -4.06
CA VAL A 162 8.51 -1.32 -3.54
C VAL A 162 9.51 -0.45 -2.79
N GLN A 163 10.04 -0.93 -1.67
CA GLN A 163 10.73 -0.06 -0.71
C GLN A 163 12.08 0.46 -1.20
N TYR A 164 12.74 -0.18 -2.17
CA TYR A 164 14.00 0.33 -2.74
C TYR A 164 13.86 1.75 -3.34
N LYS A 165 12.63 2.14 -3.74
CA LYS A 165 12.31 3.47 -4.27
C LYS A 165 12.22 4.53 -3.15
N PHE A 166 12.04 4.13 -1.90
CA PHE A 166 11.97 5.06 -0.77
C PHE A 166 13.36 5.62 -0.45
N LYS A 167 13.46 6.95 -0.37
CA LYS A 167 14.72 7.67 -0.12
C LYS A 167 14.75 8.44 1.20
N GLY A 168 13.76 8.21 2.07
CA GLY A 168 13.59 8.95 3.32
C GLY A 168 12.40 9.92 3.25
N GLY A 169 12.08 10.52 4.40
CA GLY A 169 10.93 11.42 4.57
C GLY A 169 9.74 10.74 5.25
N ASP A 170 8.55 11.28 5.00
CA ASP A 170 7.29 10.73 5.48
C ASP A 170 6.90 9.49 4.66
N TYR A 171 6.79 8.34 5.31
CA TYR A 171 6.55 7.08 4.62
C TYR A 171 5.12 6.94 4.07
N LEU A 172 4.11 7.45 4.79
CA LEU A 172 2.71 7.38 4.35
C LEU A 172 2.44 8.33 3.19
N LEU A 173 3.00 9.54 3.26
CA LEU A 173 2.96 10.50 2.15
C LEU A 173 3.71 9.96 0.93
N TRP A 174 4.85 9.28 1.15
CA TRP A 174 5.56 8.61 0.06
C TRP A 174 4.71 7.53 -0.60
N LEU A 175 4.00 6.67 0.17
CA LEU A 175 3.08 5.66 -0.37
C LEU A 175 1.96 6.29 -1.21
N LYS A 176 1.38 7.41 -0.75
CA LYS A 176 0.39 8.21 -1.50
C LYS A 176 0.98 8.69 -2.83
N ASN A 177 2.16 9.30 -2.78
CA ASN A 177 2.78 9.94 -3.94
C ASN A 177 3.26 8.96 -5.01
N ILE A 178 3.70 7.76 -4.63
CA ILE A 178 4.06 6.73 -5.63
C ILE A 178 2.85 6.02 -6.22
N GLY A 179 1.63 6.33 -5.76
CA GLY A 179 0.40 5.65 -6.18
C GLY A 179 0.44 4.16 -5.82
N TYR A 180 0.82 3.83 -4.58
CA TYR A 180 0.96 2.43 -4.17
C TYR A 180 -0.33 1.62 -4.39
N ALA A 181 -1.49 2.24 -4.15
CA ALA A 181 -2.80 1.69 -4.41
C ALA A 181 -3.66 2.70 -5.18
N GLU A 182 -4.61 2.21 -5.97
CA GLU A 182 -5.54 3.03 -6.75
C GLU A 182 -6.61 3.70 -5.88
N ASP A 183 -6.96 3.11 -4.72
CA ASP A 183 -7.95 3.71 -3.81
C ASP A 183 -7.39 4.99 -3.19
N PRO A 184 -8.00 6.17 -3.43
CA PRO A 184 -7.54 7.43 -2.84
C PRO A 184 -7.60 7.43 -1.31
N ARG A 185 -8.39 6.52 -0.71
CA ARG A 185 -8.50 6.37 0.75
C ARG A 185 -7.49 5.39 1.32
N TYR A 186 -6.59 4.84 0.52
CA TYR A 186 -5.63 3.82 0.95
C TYR A 186 -4.86 4.23 2.22
N VAL A 187 -4.21 5.39 2.19
CA VAL A 187 -3.42 5.88 3.33
C VAL A 187 -4.30 6.13 4.56
N ARG A 188 -5.55 6.56 4.37
CA ARG A 188 -6.51 6.73 5.47
C ARG A 188 -6.90 5.39 6.10
N SER A 189 -7.18 4.38 5.28
CA SER A 189 -7.48 3.02 5.75
C SER A 189 -6.29 2.39 6.48
N LEU A 190 -5.08 2.62 5.95
CA LEU A 190 -3.84 2.17 6.56
C LEU A 190 -3.57 2.85 7.92
N SER A 191 -3.80 4.16 7.99
CA SER A 191 -3.70 4.97 9.21
C SER A 191 -4.63 4.46 10.31
N ARG A 192 -5.87 4.08 9.96
CA ARG A 192 -6.81 3.48 10.92
C ARG A 192 -6.30 2.16 11.49
N ILE A 193 -5.67 1.33 10.67
CA ILE A 193 -5.10 0.05 11.16
C ILE A 193 -3.97 0.32 12.15
N LEU A 194 -3.12 1.30 11.85
CA LEU A 194 -2.05 1.71 12.75
C LEU A 194 -2.63 2.18 14.09
N GLU A 195 -3.53 3.15 14.09
CA GLU A 195 -4.09 3.70 15.33
C GLU A 195 -4.88 2.68 16.18
N GLN A 196 -5.58 1.74 15.54
CA GLN A 196 -6.48 0.83 16.25
C GLN A 196 -5.83 -0.47 16.69
N TYR A 197 -4.79 -0.94 15.99
CA TYR A 197 -4.27 -2.30 16.17
C TYR A 197 -2.76 -2.39 16.39
N LEU A 198 -1.95 -1.35 16.14
CA LEU A 198 -0.47 -1.46 16.10
C LEU A 198 0.29 -0.33 16.80
#